data_AF-V3ZJ70-F1
#
_entry.id   AF-V3ZJ70-F1
#
_cell.length_a   1.000
_cell.length_b   1.000
_cell.length_c   1.000
_cell.angle_alpha   90.00
_cell.angle_beta   90.00
_cell.angle_gamma   90.00
#
_symmetry.space_group_name_H-M   'P 1'
#
loop_
_entity.id
_entity.type
_entity.pdbx_description
1 polymer ?
#
loop_
_entity_poly.entity_id
_entity_poly.type
_entity_poly.pdbx_seq_one_letter_code
_entity_poly.pdbx_strand_id
1 'polypeptide(L)'
;MCPPSQALHLPVPFGEQKPCHNQIICVTNFDGEERKRVKQLITSLGAKYTGYLTHTNSVLICKKPDGVKYKKAKEWKIPVVNVQWLTDLLCGYLDALRLPLNQKYKIPNLVNPFILNTELVSRLLVSNTSAVLFTGFSSVITKQLHKIADHLGLSVVQNAKDCSHVIIPSLSRTIKLFEAISVCKYILTRQWLDDSLDQAKLLDEEKYMLKDTKNEKEFSCCIIDSLHRAQIKPLFQGMTFYITPSVVPSTKDLTRIISNAGGTVVNRRPSAKTILTQLDDKGKPTFIVITCNNDLHLCRDLFAQKINVYNAEFVLTGVLRQEIDYTMFTITIPT
;
A
#
# COMPACT_ATOMS: atom_id res chain seq x y z
N MET A 1 11.94 8.33 -9.74
CA MET A 1 12.54 6.96 -9.72
C MET A 1 11.56 6.03 -10.41
N CYS A 2 11.98 5.26 -11.43
CA CYS A 2 11.10 4.25 -12.02
C CYS A 2 10.87 3.10 -11.03
N PRO A 3 9.64 2.56 -10.93
CA PRO A 3 9.36 1.42 -10.06
C PRO A 3 10.19 0.20 -10.50
N PRO A 4 10.53 -0.72 -9.57
CA PRO A 4 11.33 -1.89 -9.88
C PRO A 4 10.57 -2.80 -10.87
N SER A 5 11.00 -2.82 -12.13
CA SER A 5 10.42 -3.64 -13.20
C SER A 5 11.14 -4.98 -13.39
N GLN A 6 12.08 -5.34 -12.51
CA GLN A 6 12.95 -6.49 -12.66
C GLN A 6 13.13 -7.26 -11.35
N ALA A 7 13.18 -8.61 -11.42
CA ALA A 7 13.35 -9.48 -10.25
C ALA A 7 14.61 -9.16 -9.42
N LEU A 8 15.70 -8.78 -10.09
CA LEU A 8 16.96 -8.41 -9.45
C LEU A 8 16.88 -7.08 -8.67
N HIS A 9 15.84 -6.28 -8.87
CA HIS A 9 15.62 -5.04 -8.11
C HIS A 9 14.85 -5.29 -6.81
N LEU A 10 14.34 -6.51 -6.59
CA LEU A 10 13.57 -6.87 -5.40
C LEU A 10 14.51 -7.42 -4.31
N PRO A 11 14.20 -7.16 -3.02
CA PRO A 11 14.93 -7.80 -1.92
C PRO A 11 14.77 -9.32 -2.04
N VAL A 12 15.89 -10.03 -2.01
CA VAL A 12 15.91 -11.49 -2.08
C VAL A 12 15.53 -12.03 -0.70
N PRO A 13 14.52 -12.91 -0.57
CA PRO A 13 14.02 -13.36 0.73
C PRO A 13 14.95 -14.35 1.45
N PHE A 14 16.13 -14.63 0.89
CA PHE A 14 17.06 -15.64 1.38
C PHE A 14 18.27 -14.98 2.04
N GLY A 15 18.61 -15.41 3.26
CA GLY A 15 19.86 -15.08 3.94
C GLY A 15 21.04 -15.88 3.39
N GLU A 16 21.88 -16.44 4.26
CA GLU A 16 23.05 -17.23 3.83
C GLU A 16 22.67 -18.56 3.14
N GLN A 17 21.55 -19.17 3.54
CA GLN A 17 21.07 -20.42 2.95
C GLN A 17 20.21 -20.16 1.70
N LYS A 18 20.86 -20.23 0.54
CA LYS A 18 20.22 -19.96 -0.76
C LYS A 18 19.63 -21.22 -1.39
N PRO A 19 18.43 -21.17 -1.98
CA PRO A 19 17.65 -22.36 -2.35
C PRO A 19 18.30 -23.24 -3.42
N CYS A 20 19.19 -22.70 -4.25
CA CYS A 20 19.84 -23.44 -5.32
C CYS A 20 21.33 -23.73 -5.05
N HIS A 21 21.78 -23.72 -3.79
CA HIS A 21 23.20 -23.90 -3.43
C HIS A 21 23.83 -25.20 -3.97
N ASN A 22 23.03 -26.25 -4.21
CA ASN A 22 23.49 -27.54 -4.76
C ASN A 22 23.27 -27.69 -6.28
N GLN A 23 22.85 -26.63 -6.98
CA GLN A 23 22.51 -26.70 -8.41
C GLN A 23 23.68 -26.21 -9.29
N ILE A 24 23.90 -26.91 -10.42
CA ILE A 24 24.89 -26.51 -11.44
C ILE A 24 24.15 -26.21 -12.74
N ILE A 25 24.02 -24.93 -13.08
CA ILE A 25 23.10 -24.46 -14.10
C ILE A 25 23.85 -23.96 -15.34
N CYS A 26 23.48 -24.50 -16.49
CA CYS A 26 23.92 -24.00 -17.79
C CYS A 26 22.83 -23.14 -18.44
N VAL A 27 23.24 -22.23 -19.34
CA VAL A 27 22.35 -21.32 -20.06
C VAL A 27 22.62 -21.42 -21.56
N THR A 28 21.56 -21.39 -22.37
CA THR A 28 21.62 -21.38 -23.83
C THR A 28 20.60 -20.43 -24.46
N ASN A 29 20.96 -19.88 -25.63
CA ASN A 29 20.12 -19.00 -26.45
C ASN A 29 19.79 -17.63 -25.81
N PHE A 30 20.68 -17.11 -24.94
CA PHE A 30 20.65 -15.72 -24.44
C PHE A 30 21.92 -14.99 -24.88
N ASP A 31 21.79 -13.73 -25.29
CA ASP A 31 22.86 -12.88 -25.80
C ASP A 31 23.05 -11.62 -24.94
N GLY A 32 24.19 -10.95 -25.12
CA GLY A 32 24.53 -9.67 -24.51
C GLY A 32 24.15 -9.53 -23.02
N GLU A 33 23.34 -8.51 -22.74
CA GLU A 33 22.86 -8.17 -21.40
C GLU A 33 21.89 -9.20 -20.81
N GLU A 34 21.09 -9.87 -21.64
CA GLU A 34 20.18 -10.92 -21.15
C GLU A 34 20.98 -12.07 -20.52
N ARG A 35 22.08 -12.48 -21.14
CA ARG A 35 22.94 -13.55 -20.61
C ARG A 35 23.58 -13.13 -19.28
N LYS A 36 24.02 -11.88 -19.16
CA LYS A 36 24.56 -11.34 -17.90
C LYS A 36 23.49 -11.37 -16.81
N ARG A 37 22.27 -10.96 -17.14
CA ARG A 37 21.12 -10.96 -16.23
C ARG A 37 20.76 -12.36 -15.73
N VAL A 38 20.70 -13.35 -16.63
CA VAL A 38 20.44 -14.75 -16.23
C VAL A 38 21.56 -15.29 -15.32
N LYS A 39 22.82 -14.95 -15.62
CA LYS A 39 23.96 -15.34 -14.76
C LYS A 39 23.85 -14.73 -13.36
N GLN A 40 23.42 -13.47 -13.26
CA GLN A 40 23.17 -12.82 -11.98
C GLN A 40 22.06 -13.53 -11.21
N LEU A 41 20.93 -13.85 -11.84
CA LEU A 41 19.83 -14.62 -11.21
C LEU A 41 20.32 -15.96 -10.61
N ILE A 42 21.09 -16.72 -11.40
CA ILE A 42 21.68 -18.00 -10.97
C ILE A 42 22.56 -17.82 -9.73
N THR A 43 23.42 -16.80 -9.76
CA THR A 43 24.37 -16.52 -8.67
C THR A 43 23.66 -16.01 -7.41
N SER A 44 22.64 -15.17 -7.58
CA SER A 44 21.80 -14.68 -6.48
C SER A 44 21.08 -15.81 -5.75
N LEU A 45 20.64 -16.84 -6.48
CA LEU A 45 20.02 -18.06 -5.94
C LEU A 45 21.02 -19.08 -5.36
N GLY A 46 22.33 -18.79 -5.43
CA GLY A 46 23.39 -19.63 -4.87
C GLY A 46 23.84 -20.78 -5.78
N ALA A 47 23.32 -20.87 -6.99
CA ALA A 47 23.70 -21.92 -7.94
C ALA A 47 25.03 -21.61 -8.65
N LYS A 48 25.73 -22.66 -9.09
CA LYS A 48 26.96 -22.55 -9.90
C LYS A 48 26.61 -22.41 -11.37
N TYR A 49 27.00 -21.30 -11.99
CA TYR A 49 26.88 -21.09 -13.44
C TYR A 49 27.99 -21.80 -14.22
N THR A 50 27.64 -22.53 -15.29
CA THR A 50 28.61 -23.05 -16.27
C THR A 50 28.33 -22.56 -17.69
N GLY A 51 29.38 -22.15 -18.40
CA GLY A 51 29.30 -21.72 -19.80
C GLY A 51 29.13 -22.88 -20.79
N TYR A 52 29.44 -24.10 -20.36
CA TYR A 52 29.37 -25.35 -21.12
C TYR A 52 28.42 -26.33 -20.41
N LEU A 53 27.82 -27.24 -21.19
CA LEU A 53 26.89 -28.25 -20.71
C LEU A 53 27.63 -29.58 -20.55
N THR A 54 27.51 -30.20 -19.38
CA THR A 54 28.04 -31.55 -19.05
C THR A 54 26.96 -32.38 -18.35
N HIS A 55 27.23 -33.66 -18.13
CA HIS A 55 26.37 -34.55 -17.33
C HIS A 55 26.22 -34.12 -15.85
N THR A 56 27.13 -33.27 -15.34
CA THR A 56 27.05 -32.75 -13.97
C THR A 56 26.08 -31.57 -13.83
N ASN A 57 25.58 -31.02 -14.95
CA ASN A 57 24.59 -29.96 -14.91
C ASN A 57 23.24 -30.51 -14.47
N SER A 58 22.64 -29.85 -13.48
CA SER A 58 21.36 -30.25 -12.92
C SER A 58 20.17 -29.68 -13.69
N VAL A 59 20.33 -28.50 -14.32
CA VAL A 59 19.30 -27.82 -15.10
C VAL A 59 19.92 -27.03 -16.26
N LEU A 60 19.24 -27.03 -17.41
CA LEU A 60 19.52 -26.14 -18.54
C LEU A 60 18.45 -25.05 -18.65
N ILE A 61 18.85 -23.78 -18.52
CA ILE A 61 17.98 -22.63 -18.81
C ILE A 61 18.05 -22.31 -20.29
N CYS A 62 16.90 -22.30 -20.95
CA CYS A 62 16.81 -22.29 -22.39
C CYS A 62 15.77 -21.26 -22.87
N LYS A 63 16.19 -20.31 -23.72
CA LYS A 63 15.28 -19.30 -24.30
C LYS A 63 14.46 -19.86 -25.47
N LYS A 64 15.07 -20.69 -26.32
CA LYS A 64 14.47 -21.27 -27.53
C LYS A 64 14.85 -22.75 -27.64
N PRO A 65 13.93 -23.65 -28.03
CA PRO A 65 14.18 -25.10 -28.07
C PRO A 65 15.06 -25.50 -29.27
N ASP A 66 16.24 -24.92 -29.38
CA ASP A 66 17.17 -25.10 -30.50
C ASP A 66 18.63 -25.01 -30.05
N GLY A 67 19.54 -25.52 -30.87
CA GLY A 67 20.97 -25.52 -30.65
C GLY A 67 21.49 -26.81 -30.02
N VAL A 68 22.81 -26.96 -30.07
CA VAL A 68 23.52 -28.20 -29.67
C VAL A 68 23.28 -28.53 -28.19
N LYS A 69 23.30 -27.52 -27.31
CA LYS A 69 23.07 -27.70 -25.87
C LYS A 69 21.66 -28.19 -25.55
N TYR A 70 20.65 -27.68 -26.26
CA TYR A 70 19.26 -28.13 -26.07
C TYR A 70 19.10 -29.61 -26.44
N LYS A 71 19.60 -30.00 -27.62
CA LYS A 71 19.57 -31.38 -28.10
C LYS A 71 20.31 -32.33 -27.14
N LYS A 72 21.50 -31.92 -26.68
CA LYS A 72 22.30 -32.72 -25.72
C LYS A 72 21.66 -32.80 -24.33
N ALA A 73 21.05 -31.74 -23.82
CA ALA A 73 20.32 -31.80 -22.55
C ALA A 73 19.15 -32.79 -22.62
N LYS A 74 18.44 -32.85 -23.75
CA LYS A 74 17.37 -33.83 -23.99
C LYS A 74 17.92 -35.26 -24.02
N GLU A 75 18.99 -35.49 -24.76
CA GLU A 75 19.70 -36.78 -24.84
C GLU A 75 20.15 -37.26 -23.45
N TRP A 76 20.71 -36.36 -22.65
CA TRP A 76 21.22 -36.65 -21.30
C TRP A 76 20.14 -36.59 -20.21
N LYS A 77 18.87 -36.40 -20.59
CA LYS A 77 17.72 -36.27 -19.67
C LYS A 77 17.90 -35.18 -18.60
N ILE A 78 18.67 -34.13 -18.90
CA ILE A 78 18.81 -32.94 -18.05
C ILE A 78 17.54 -32.11 -18.20
N PRO A 79 16.87 -31.72 -17.10
CA PRO A 79 15.71 -30.82 -17.13
C PRO A 79 16.02 -29.53 -17.91
N VAL A 80 15.13 -29.21 -18.86
CA VAL A 80 15.23 -27.97 -19.64
C VAL A 80 14.04 -27.07 -19.31
N VAL A 81 14.33 -25.87 -18.82
CA VAL A 81 13.31 -24.90 -18.38
C VAL A 81 13.56 -23.50 -18.95
N ASN A 82 12.51 -22.68 -18.97
CA ASN A 82 12.62 -21.26 -19.28
C ASN A 82 13.16 -20.43 -18.09
N VAL A 83 13.45 -19.14 -18.31
CA VAL A 83 14.03 -18.27 -17.27
C VAL A 83 13.03 -17.90 -16.15
N GLN A 84 11.73 -18.07 -16.36
CA GLN A 84 10.71 -17.80 -15.32
C GLN A 84 10.95 -18.65 -14.07
N TRP A 85 11.51 -19.86 -14.25
CA TRP A 85 11.90 -20.71 -13.13
C TRP A 85 12.86 -20.02 -12.15
N LEU A 86 13.86 -19.29 -12.67
CA LEU A 86 14.80 -18.53 -11.84
C LEU A 86 14.11 -17.32 -11.20
N THR A 87 13.24 -16.63 -11.94
CA THR A 87 12.52 -15.46 -11.43
C THR A 87 11.58 -15.84 -10.29
N ASP A 88 10.78 -16.90 -10.44
CA ASP A 88 9.85 -17.39 -9.43
C ASP A 88 10.59 -17.86 -8.17
N LEU A 89 11.72 -18.57 -8.32
CA LEU A 89 12.58 -18.95 -7.20
C LEU A 89 13.16 -17.74 -6.48
N LEU A 90 13.62 -16.73 -7.22
CA LEU A 90 14.16 -15.51 -6.62
C LEU A 90 13.07 -14.76 -5.83
N CYS A 91 11.82 -14.87 -6.28
CA CYS A 91 10.65 -14.35 -5.59
C CYS A 91 10.12 -15.25 -4.45
N GLY A 92 10.85 -16.29 -4.02
CA GLY A 92 10.47 -17.10 -2.86
C GLY A 92 9.54 -18.29 -3.16
N TYR A 93 9.19 -18.56 -4.42
CA TYR A 93 8.34 -19.71 -4.78
C TYR A 93 9.17 -21.01 -4.83
N LEU A 94 9.47 -21.57 -3.66
CA LEU A 94 10.34 -22.75 -3.51
C LEU A 94 9.76 -24.06 -4.07
N ASP A 95 8.44 -24.15 -4.26
CA ASP A 95 7.81 -25.29 -4.93
C ASP A 95 8.33 -25.48 -6.37
N ALA A 96 8.89 -24.43 -6.98
CA ALA A 96 9.57 -24.52 -8.27
C ALA A 96 10.77 -25.49 -8.25
N LEU A 97 11.38 -25.79 -7.10
CA LEU A 97 12.48 -26.76 -6.99
C LEU A 97 12.04 -28.20 -7.29
N ARG A 98 10.74 -28.52 -7.22
CA ARG A 98 10.19 -29.86 -7.49
C ARG A 98 10.09 -30.17 -8.99
N LEU A 99 11.10 -29.79 -9.78
CA LEU A 99 11.21 -30.10 -11.21
C LEU A 99 10.99 -31.61 -11.46
N PRO A 100 10.31 -32.05 -12.56
CA PRO A 100 10.04 -31.32 -13.80
C PRO A 100 8.53 -31.14 -14.14
N LEU A 101 7.63 -31.14 -13.15
CA LEU A 101 6.19 -31.34 -13.39
C LEU A 101 5.40 -30.13 -13.91
N ASN A 102 5.91 -28.90 -13.77
CA ASN A 102 5.08 -27.72 -14.06
C ASN A 102 5.16 -27.28 -15.54
N GLN A 103 4.01 -27.30 -16.21
CA GLN A 103 3.85 -26.95 -17.62
C GLN A 103 4.31 -25.50 -17.92
N LYS A 104 4.26 -24.59 -16.95
CA LYS A 104 4.68 -23.18 -17.10
C LYS A 104 6.19 -22.99 -17.31
N TYR A 105 7.01 -23.96 -16.90
CA TYR A 105 8.47 -23.90 -17.09
C TYR A 105 8.94 -24.60 -18.36
N LYS A 106 8.05 -25.31 -19.07
CA LYS A 106 8.33 -25.77 -20.43
C LYS A 106 8.59 -24.54 -21.31
N ILE A 107 9.26 -24.74 -22.45
CA ILE A 107 9.59 -23.66 -23.38
C ILE A 107 8.47 -23.53 -24.44
N PRO A 108 7.53 -22.57 -24.34
CA PRO A 108 6.83 -22.04 -25.50
C PRO A 108 7.27 -20.60 -25.81
N ASN A 109 6.86 -20.07 -26.96
CA ASN A 109 7.17 -18.71 -27.44
C ASN A 109 6.78 -17.61 -26.42
N LEU A 110 7.66 -17.32 -25.46
CA LEU A 110 7.46 -16.23 -24.49
C LEU A 110 7.67 -14.89 -25.19
N VAL A 111 6.61 -14.08 -25.29
CA VAL A 111 6.65 -12.71 -25.84
C VAL A 111 7.58 -11.81 -25.01
N ASN A 112 7.69 -12.07 -23.70
CA ASN A 112 8.71 -11.47 -22.84
C ASN A 112 9.16 -12.49 -21.76
N PRO A 113 10.42 -12.96 -21.79
CA PRO A 113 10.89 -14.01 -20.89
C PRO A 113 11.11 -13.55 -19.45
N PHE A 114 11.14 -12.24 -19.17
CA PHE A 114 11.45 -11.70 -17.84
C PHE A 114 10.24 -11.08 -17.12
N ILE A 115 9.01 -11.45 -17.51
CA ILE A 115 7.80 -10.94 -16.85
C ILE A 115 7.82 -11.37 -15.37
N LEU A 116 7.70 -10.39 -14.48
CA LEU A 116 7.51 -10.64 -13.07
C LEU A 116 6.09 -11.15 -12.82
N ASN A 117 5.96 -12.22 -12.04
CA ASN A 117 4.66 -12.61 -11.54
C ASN A 117 4.21 -11.57 -10.49
N THR A 118 3.27 -10.71 -10.87
CA THR A 118 2.75 -9.62 -10.03
C THR A 118 2.16 -10.09 -8.72
N GLU A 119 1.65 -11.32 -8.64
CA GLU A 119 1.09 -11.92 -7.43
C GLU A 119 2.19 -12.38 -6.44
N LEU A 120 3.34 -12.84 -6.93
CA LEU A 120 4.48 -13.18 -6.07
C LEU A 120 5.23 -11.91 -5.64
N VAL A 121 5.30 -10.93 -6.54
CA VAL A 121 5.93 -9.65 -6.28
C VAL A 121 5.09 -8.79 -5.33
N SER A 122 3.76 -8.87 -5.35
CA SER A 122 2.92 -8.18 -4.35
C SER A 122 3.23 -8.65 -2.93
N ARG A 123 3.54 -9.93 -2.73
CA ARG A 123 3.97 -10.48 -1.43
C ARG A 123 5.37 -10.02 -0.98
N LEU A 124 6.22 -9.58 -1.91
CA LEU A 124 7.59 -9.11 -1.63
C LEU A 124 7.70 -7.58 -1.57
N LEU A 125 6.85 -6.86 -2.32
CA LEU A 125 6.77 -5.39 -2.34
C LEU A 125 5.96 -4.84 -1.17
N VAL A 126 5.07 -5.65 -0.60
CA VAL A 126 4.60 -5.41 0.77
C VAL A 126 5.78 -5.78 1.66
N SER A 127 6.54 -4.78 2.09
CA SER A 127 7.33 -4.92 3.31
C SER A 127 6.37 -5.42 4.40
N ASN A 128 6.43 -6.71 4.73
CA ASN A 128 5.63 -7.34 5.78
C ASN A 128 6.04 -6.86 7.20
N THR A 129 6.55 -5.64 7.34
CA THR A 129 6.42 -4.91 8.59
C THR A 129 5.01 -4.35 8.61
N SER A 130 4.05 -5.13 9.11
CA SER A 130 2.75 -4.59 9.49
C SER A 130 3.01 -3.45 10.49
N ALA A 131 2.76 -2.23 10.04
CA ALA A 131 3.01 -1.02 10.80
C ALA A 131 1.71 -0.65 11.53
N VAL A 132 1.79 -0.57 12.85
CA VAL A 132 0.63 -0.34 13.71
C VAL A 132 0.64 1.07 14.26
N LEU A 133 -0.54 1.70 14.26
CA LEU A 133 -0.81 2.96 14.92
C LEU A 133 -1.82 2.73 16.05
N PHE A 134 -1.49 3.19 17.25
CA PHE A 134 -2.40 3.15 18.40
C PHE A 134 -3.09 4.50 18.60
N THR A 135 -4.41 4.49 18.76
CA THR A 135 -5.18 5.68 19.15
C THR A 135 -6.35 5.33 20.07
N GLY A 136 -6.82 6.30 20.86
CA GLY A 136 -7.91 6.11 21.83
C GLY A 136 -7.56 5.35 23.12
N PHE A 137 -6.30 4.91 23.29
CA PHE A 137 -5.83 4.24 24.51
C PHE A 137 -5.17 5.22 25.50
N SER A 138 -5.21 4.88 26.79
CA SER A 138 -4.41 5.58 27.81
C SER A 138 -2.91 5.34 27.58
N SER A 139 -2.05 6.21 28.13
CA SER A 139 -0.59 6.08 28.00
C SER A 139 -0.06 4.77 28.59
N VAL A 140 -0.67 4.27 29.66
CA VAL A 140 -0.31 3.00 30.30
C VAL A 140 -0.60 1.82 29.37
N ILE A 141 -1.82 1.75 28.82
CA ILE A 141 -2.22 0.68 27.89
C ILE A 141 -1.38 0.77 26.61
N THR A 142 -1.16 1.98 26.09
CA THR A 142 -0.35 2.20 24.90
C THR A 142 1.05 1.59 25.05
N LYS A 143 1.73 1.78 26.20
CA LYS A 143 3.04 1.15 26.47
C LYS A 143 2.99 -0.38 26.50
N GLN A 144 1.90 -0.96 26.99
CA GLN A 144 1.71 -2.41 26.96
C GLN A 144 1.57 -2.91 25.51
N LEU A 145 0.74 -2.24 24.70
CA LEU A 145 0.53 -2.59 23.30
C LEU A 145 1.80 -2.47 22.46
N HIS A 146 2.68 -1.51 22.76
CA HIS A 146 4.00 -1.43 22.11
C HIS A 146 4.81 -2.70 22.35
N LYS A 147 4.86 -3.18 23.60
CA LYS A 147 5.57 -4.43 23.92
C LYS A 147 4.99 -5.61 23.14
N ILE A 148 3.66 -5.72 23.05
CA ILE A 148 3.00 -6.80 22.30
C ILE A 148 3.36 -6.72 20.82
N ALA A 149 3.28 -5.52 20.23
CA ALA A 149 3.66 -5.28 18.84
C ALA A 149 5.13 -5.67 18.57
N ASP A 150 6.05 -5.30 19.46
CA ASP A 150 7.47 -5.65 19.34
C ASP A 150 7.68 -7.18 19.36
N HIS A 151 6.98 -7.92 20.24
CA HIS A 151 7.07 -9.39 20.29
C HIS A 151 6.53 -10.06 19.02
N LEU A 152 5.56 -9.42 18.35
CA LEU A 152 4.99 -9.88 17.09
C LEU A 152 5.75 -9.41 15.84
N GLY A 153 6.85 -8.66 16.02
CA GLY A 153 7.63 -8.11 14.91
C GLY A 153 6.92 -6.98 14.14
N LEU A 154 5.93 -6.33 14.77
CA LEU A 154 5.21 -5.19 14.21
C LEU A 154 5.97 -3.89 14.45
N SER A 155 5.96 -2.99 13.47
CA SER A 155 6.56 -1.66 13.65
C SER A 155 5.53 -0.69 14.20
N VAL A 156 5.77 -0.13 15.39
CA VAL A 156 4.88 0.92 15.90
C VAL A 156 5.25 2.27 15.30
N VAL A 157 4.32 2.86 14.55
CA VAL A 157 4.54 4.13 13.86
C VAL A 157 3.79 5.27 14.56
N GLN A 158 4.30 6.49 14.39
CA GLN A 158 3.63 7.71 14.88
C GLN A 158 2.87 8.44 13.77
N ASN A 159 3.33 8.31 12.53
CA ASN A 159 2.74 8.96 11.36
C ASN A 159 1.70 8.03 10.72
N ALA A 160 0.49 8.56 10.55
CA ALA A 160 -0.63 7.83 9.97
C ALA A 160 -0.37 7.33 8.53
N LYS A 161 0.44 8.04 7.73
CA LYS A 161 0.76 7.63 6.35
C LYS A 161 1.55 6.32 6.27
N ASP A 162 2.31 6.03 7.32
CA ASP A 162 3.21 4.88 7.35
C ASP A 162 2.52 3.64 7.94
N CYS A 163 1.29 3.79 8.48
CA CYS A 163 0.57 2.69 9.11
C CYS A 163 -0.19 1.84 8.09
N SER A 164 -0.21 0.53 8.32
CA SER A 164 -1.12 -0.39 7.65
C SER A 164 -2.33 -0.75 8.52
N HIS A 165 -2.15 -0.77 9.84
CA HIS A 165 -3.20 -1.13 10.80
C HIS A 165 -3.35 -0.03 11.85
N VAL A 166 -4.59 0.32 12.13
CA VAL A 166 -4.95 1.20 13.25
C VAL A 166 -5.64 0.35 14.30
N ILE A 167 -5.09 0.34 15.52
CA ILE A 167 -5.69 -0.38 16.64
C ILE A 167 -6.39 0.63 17.55
N ILE A 168 -7.66 0.39 17.86
CA ILE A 168 -8.48 1.24 18.73
C ILE A 168 -9.34 0.41 19.70
N PRO A 169 -9.68 0.95 20.90
CA PRO A 169 -10.57 0.26 21.83
C PRO A 169 -12.04 0.35 21.41
N SER A 170 -12.43 1.49 20.85
CA SER A 170 -13.77 1.82 20.37
C SER A 170 -13.67 2.96 19.37
N LEU A 171 -14.73 3.17 18.58
CA LEU A 171 -14.76 4.28 17.63
C LEU A 171 -14.82 5.60 18.40
N SER A 172 -13.75 6.38 18.30
CA SER A 172 -13.62 7.69 18.93
C SER A 172 -12.95 8.69 18.00
N ARG A 173 -13.43 9.93 18.00
CA ARG A 173 -12.94 11.01 17.14
C ARG A 173 -11.61 11.53 17.67
N THR A 174 -10.52 11.09 17.06
CA THR A 174 -9.15 11.52 17.38
C THR A 174 -8.43 12.01 16.12
N ILE A 175 -7.48 12.94 16.26
CA ILE A 175 -6.69 13.43 15.12
C ILE A 175 -5.97 12.27 14.42
N LYS A 176 -5.40 11.33 15.19
CA LYS A 176 -4.73 10.14 14.64
C LYS A 176 -5.67 9.27 13.81
N LEU A 177 -6.94 9.11 14.23
CA LEU A 177 -7.93 8.36 13.45
C LEU A 177 -8.26 9.09 12.14
N PHE A 178 -8.53 10.39 12.19
CA PHE A 178 -8.84 11.18 10.99
C PHE A 178 -7.68 11.20 9.97
N GLU A 179 -6.44 11.23 10.46
CA GLU A 179 -5.27 11.15 9.60
C GLU A 179 -5.10 9.75 8.99
N ALA A 180 -5.46 8.68 9.71
CA ALA A 180 -5.18 7.31 9.28
C ALA A 180 -6.29 6.68 8.43
N ILE A 181 -7.57 7.01 8.66
CA ILE A 181 -8.69 6.31 8.02
C ILE A 181 -8.67 6.34 6.48
N SER A 182 -8.06 7.38 5.89
CA SER A 182 -7.96 7.52 4.43
C SER A 182 -6.79 6.73 3.81
N VAL A 183 -5.88 6.19 4.64
CA VAL A 183 -4.62 5.59 4.17
C VAL A 183 -4.34 4.21 4.75
N CYS A 184 -4.89 3.89 5.93
CA CYS A 184 -4.72 2.58 6.55
C CYS A 184 -5.53 1.51 5.81
N LYS A 185 -5.09 0.25 5.94
CA LYS A 185 -5.80 -0.89 5.35
C LYS A 185 -6.87 -1.43 6.28
N TYR A 186 -6.58 -1.44 7.57
CA TYR A 186 -7.44 -2.05 8.60
C TYR A 186 -7.57 -1.15 9.82
N ILE A 187 -8.78 -1.13 10.38
CA ILE A 187 -9.06 -0.61 11.73
C ILE A 187 -9.53 -1.79 12.58
N LEU A 188 -8.71 -2.17 13.56
CA LEU A 188 -8.88 -3.38 14.34
C LEU A 188 -9.08 -3.08 15.82
N THR A 189 -9.71 -4.02 16.51
CA THR A 189 -9.76 -4.03 17.97
C THR A 189 -8.42 -4.51 18.55
N ARG A 190 -8.20 -4.22 19.84
CA ARG A 190 -7.03 -4.74 20.57
C ARG A 190 -6.92 -6.27 20.52
N GLN A 191 -8.05 -6.98 20.45
CA GLN A 191 -8.09 -8.43 20.50
C GLN A 191 -7.23 -9.09 19.41
N TRP A 192 -7.06 -8.45 18.25
CA TRP A 192 -6.17 -8.93 17.20
C TRP A 192 -4.73 -9.12 17.70
N LEU A 193 -4.22 -8.18 18.49
CA LEU A 193 -2.87 -8.25 19.04
C LEU A 193 -2.77 -9.28 20.16
N ASP A 194 -3.74 -9.30 21.07
CA ASP A 194 -3.73 -10.23 22.20
C ASP A 194 -3.81 -11.69 21.68
N ASP A 195 -4.73 -12.02 20.77
CA ASP A 195 -4.86 -13.37 20.20
C ASP A 195 -3.67 -13.75 19.30
N SER A 196 -3.11 -12.79 18.57
CA SER A 196 -1.91 -13.04 17.76
C SER A 196 -0.69 -13.35 18.63
N LEU A 197 -0.59 -12.71 19.79
CA LEU A 197 0.46 -12.98 20.77
C LEU A 197 0.32 -14.40 21.33
N ASP A 198 -0.90 -14.79 21.73
CA ASP A 198 -1.18 -16.12 22.27
C ASP A 198 -0.87 -17.23 21.25
N GLN A 199 -1.10 -16.99 19.97
CA GLN A 199 -0.79 -17.94 18.89
C GLN A 199 0.63 -17.77 18.32
N ALA A 200 1.43 -16.85 18.87
CA ALA A 200 2.77 -16.49 18.40
C ALA A 200 2.85 -16.23 16.88
N LYS A 201 1.77 -15.69 16.29
CA LYS A 201 1.64 -15.43 14.86
C LYS A 201 0.54 -14.41 14.62
N LEU A 202 0.75 -13.51 13.65
CA LEU A 202 -0.30 -12.60 13.16
C LEU A 202 -1.49 -13.38 12.59
N LEU A 203 -2.67 -13.08 13.13
CA LEU A 203 -3.93 -13.64 12.69
C LEU A 203 -4.57 -12.80 11.59
N ASP A 204 -5.53 -13.41 10.91
CA ASP A 204 -6.35 -12.77 9.88
C ASP A 204 -7.10 -11.56 10.43
N GLU A 205 -6.88 -10.40 9.83
CA GLU A 205 -7.37 -9.10 10.26
C GLU A 205 -8.91 -8.98 10.18
N GLU A 206 -9.54 -9.62 9.18
CA GLU A 206 -10.97 -9.46 8.89
C GLU A 206 -11.85 -9.83 10.10
N LYS A 207 -11.42 -10.82 10.88
CA LYS A 207 -12.13 -11.31 12.07
C LYS A 207 -12.13 -10.31 13.22
N TYR A 208 -11.19 -9.36 13.21
CA TYR A 208 -10.96 -8.42 14.30
C TYR A 208 -11.25 -6.97 13.92
N MET A 209 -11.78 -6.74 12.71
CA MET A 209 -12.24 -5.43 12.27
C MET A 209 -13.20 -4.84 13.29
N LEU A 210 -13.01 -3.55 13.60
CA LEU A 210 -13.86 -2.83 14.53
C LEU A 210 -15.33 -2.90 14.06
N LYS A 211 -16.22 -3.34 14.95
CA LYS A 211 -17.67 -3.27 14.78
C LYS A 211 -18.27 -2.58 16.00
N ASP A 212 -18.45 -1.27 15.93
CA ASP A 212 -18.91 -0.44 17.04
C ASP A 212 -20.27 0.18 16.71
N THR A 213 -21.30 -0.67 16.70
CA THR A 213 -22.64 -0.30 16.24
C THR A 213 -23.25 0.91 16.95
N LYS A 214 -22.85 1.18 18.20
CA LYS A 214 -23.31 2.34 18.97
C LYS A 214 -22.72 3.63 18.42
N ASN A 215 -21.39 3.71 18.35
CA ASN A 215 -20.69 4.93 17.94
C ASN A 215 -20.78 5.14 16.41
N GLU A 216 -20.87 4.06 15.64
CA GLU A 216 -21.14 4.13 14.20
C GLU A 216 -22.48 4.80 13.91
N LYS A 217 -23.53 4.50 14.68
CA LYS A 217 -24.82 5.21 14.60
C LYS A 217 -24.69 6.67 15.01
N GLU A 218 -24.00 6.94 16.13
CA GLU A 218 -23.79 8.31 16.63
C GLU A 218 -23.11 9.20 15.58
N PHE A 219 -22.07 8.68 14.91
CA PHE A 219 -21.35 9.40 13.86
C PHE A 219 -21.95 9.21 12.46
N SER A 220 -23.05 8.47 12.35
CA SER A 220 -23.73 8.08 11.10
C SER A 220 -22.75 7.60 10.03
N CYS A 221 -21.88 6.66 10.40
CA CYS A 221 -20.87 6.06 9.53
C CYS A 221 -20.87 4.53 9.68
N CYS A 222 -20.27 3.85 8.70
CA CYS A 222 -19.90 2.44 8.80
C CYS A 222 -18.40 2.39 8.49
N ILE A 223 -17.58 1.91 9.44
CA ILE A 223 -16.12 1.94 9.29
C ILE A 223 -15.66 1.03 8.16
N ILE A 224 -16.30 -0.13 8.01
CA ILE A 224 -15.99 -1.08 6.94
C ILE A 224 -16.25 -0.43 5.56
N ASP A 225 -17.42 0.16 5.36
CA ASP A 225 -17.76 0.84 4.10
C ASP A 225 -16.85 2.04 3.84
N SER A 226 -16.49 2.77 4.89
CA SER A 226 -15.61 3.93 4.79
C SER A 226 -14.21 3.50 4.31
N LEU A 227 -13.63 2.46 4.92
CA LEU A 227 -12.35 1.89 4.48
C LEU A 227 -12.41 1.41 3.03
N HIS A 228 -13.49 0.73 2.64
CA HIS A 228 -13.68 0.28 1.25
C HIS A 228 -13.71 1.45 0.26
N ARG A 229 -14.45 2.54 0.58
CA ARG A 229 -14.46 3.77 -0.23
C ARG A 229 -13.06 4.38 -0.35
N ALA A 230 -12.32 4.49 0.77
CA ALA A 230 -10.97 5.05 0.79
C ALA A 230 -9.99 4.28 -0.10
N GLN A 231 -10.13 2.95 -0.16
CA GLN A 231 -9.29 2.08 -1.00
C GLN A 231 -9.59 2.20 -2.50
N ILE A 232 -10.83 2.56 -2.87
CA ILE A 232 -11.21 2.75 -4.27
C ILE A 232 -10.66 4.07 -4.81
N LYS A 233 -10.83 5.15 -4.06
CA LYS A 233 -10.47 6.49 -4.51
C LYS A 233 -10.21 7.41 -3.31
N PRO A 234 -9.13 8.21 -3.32
CA PRO A 234 -8.94 9.24 -2.31
C PRO A 234 -10.10 10.23 -2.32
N LEU A 235 -10.69 10.45 -1.14
CA LEU A 235 -11.91 11.26 -0.96
C LEU A 235 -11.81 12.65 -1.59
N PHE A 236 -10.67 13.32 -1.36
CA PHE A 236 -10.44 14.71 -1.77
C PHE A 236 -9.60 14.82 -3.05
N GLN A 237 -9.48 13.74 -3.83
CA GLN A 237 -8.74 13.77 -5.08
C GLN A 237 -9.26 14.89 -6.01
N GLY A 238 -8.37 15.80 -6.40
CA GLY A 238 -8.68 16.94 -7.27
C GLY A 238 -9.29 18.14 -6.56
N MET A 239 -9.39 18.11 -5.23
CA MET A 239 -9.92 19.22 -4.43
C MET A 239 -8.80 20.04 -3.79
N THR A 240 -9.00 21.35 -3.73
CA THR A 240 -8.11 22.31 -3.09
C THR A 240 -8.81 22.99 -1.93
N PHE A 241 -8.11 23.16 -0.82
CA PHE A 241 -8.64 23.70 0.41
C PHE A 241 -7.87 24.95 0.84
N TYR A 242 -8.59 25.89 1.43
CA TYR A 242 -8.02 26.99 2.21
C TYR A 242 -8.64 26.96 3.61
N ILE A 243 -7.82 27.08 4.65
CA ILE A 243 -8.26 26.99 6.05
C ILE A 243 -7.93 28.31 6.73
N THR A 244 -8.91 28.95 7.38
CA THR A 244 -8.68 30.19 8.12
C THR A 244 -7.94 29.94 9.45
N PRO A 245 -7.22 30.95 10.00
CA PRO A 245 -6.26 30.73 11.10
C PRO A 245 -6.83 30.18 12.41
N SER A 246 -8.06 30.54 12.77
CA SER A 246 -8.69 30.24 14.06
C SER A 246 -9.53 28.96 14.04
N VAL A 247 -9.48 28.17 12.96
CA VAL A 247 -10.18 26.89 12.88
C VAL A 247 -9.59 25.89 13.88
N VAL A 248 -10.50 25.09 14.47
CA VAL A 248 -10.17 23.96 15.32
C VAL A 248 -10.79 22.70 14.72
N PRO A 249 -10.05 21.58 14.56
CA PRO A 249 -8.63 21.37 14.87
C PRO A 249 -7.69 22.30 14.12
N SER A 250 -6.43 22.39 14.58
CA SER A 250 -5.48 23.36 14.05
C SER A 250 -5.30 23.22 12.53
N THR A 251 -4.94 24.33 11.87
CA THR A 251 -4.67 24.34 10.42
C THR A 251 -3.65 23.27 10.02
N LYS A 252 -2.64 23.00 10.86
CA LYS A 252 -1.64 21.95 10.64
C LYS A 252 -2.25 20.55 10.67
N ASP A 253 -3.15 20.27 11.62
CA ASP A 253 -3.78 18.95 11.75
C ASP A 253 -4.73 18.70 10.57
N LEU A 254 -5.59 19.67 10.26
CA LEU A 254 -6.48 19.60 9.11
C LEU A 254 -5.70 19.47 7.79
N THR A 255 -4.55 20.14 7.66
CA THR A 255 -3.69 19.99 6.48
C THR A 255 -3.21 18.55 6.30
N ARG A 256 -2.79 17.87 7.39
CA ARG A 256 -2.38 16.46 7.32
C ARG A 256 -3.56 15.56 6.96
N ILE A 257 -4.72 15.75 7.60
CA ILE A 257 -5.94 14.98 7.31
C ILE A 257 -6.34 15.11 5.83
N ILE A 258 -6.42 16.34 5.32
CA ILE A 258 -6.79 16.62 3.92
C ILE A 258 -5.77 16.00 2.95
N SER A 259 -4.47 16.15 3.25
CA SER A 259 -3.40 15.62 2.40
C SER A 259 -3.41 14.09 2.35
N ASN A 260 -3.71 13.43 3.46
CA ASN A 260 -3.82 11.96 3.52
C ASN A 260 -5.03 11.47 2.72
N ALA A 261 -6.11 12.25 2.67
CA ALA A 261 -7.29 11.99 1.86
C ALA A 261 -7.16 12.41 0.39
N GLY A 262 -5.98 12.85 -0.06
CA GLY A 262 -5.69 13.18 -1.46
C GLY A 262 -6.00 14.62 -1.88
N GLY A 263 -6.36 15.50 -0.94
CA GLY A 263 -6.60 16.92 -1.20
C GLY A 263 -5.34 17.78 -1.08
N THR A 264 -5.40 18.99 -1.63
CA THR A 264 -4.32 19.99 -1.52
C THR A 264 -4.74 21.14 -0.62
N VAL A 265 -3.87 21.63 0.25
CA VAL A 265 -4.13 22.84 1.05
C VAL A 265 -3.23 23.97 0.58
N VAL A 266 -3.81 25.14 0.31
CA VAL A 266 -3.08 26.36 -0.06
C VAL A 266 -2.98 27.32 1.11
N ASN A 267 -1.83 28.00 1.21
CA ASN A 267 -1.57 28.97 2.27
C ASN A 267 -2.20 30.35 2.01
N ARG A 268 -2.68 30.59 0.78
CA ARG A 268 -3.31 31.86 0.38
C ARG A 268 -4.59 31.59 -0.37
N ARG A 269 -5.66 32.27 0.03
CA ARG A 269 -6.96 32.18 -0.63
C ARG A 269 -6.94 32.95 -1.96
N PRO A 270 -7.39 32.35 -3.07
CA PRO A 270 -7.66 33.07 -4.31
C PRO A 270 -8.82 34.07 -4.16
N SER A 271 -9.00 34.92 -5.18
CA SER A 271 -10.16 35.82 -5.22
C SER A 271 -11.48 35.04 -5.27
N ALA A 272 -12.56 35.62 -4.76
CA ALA A 272 -13.90 35.04 -4.84
C ALA A 272 -14.30 34.66 -6.28
N LYS A 273 -13.97 35.51 -7.27
CA LYS A 273 -14.21 35.25 -8.70
C LYS A 273 -13.49 34.00 -9.19
N THR A 274 -12.24 33.80 -8.78
CA THR A 274 -11.45 32.61 -9.14
C THR A 274 -12.01 31.35 -8.49
N ILE A 275 -12.47 31.45 -7.24
CA ILE A 275 -13.07 30.32 -6.51
C ILE A 275 -14.36 29.86 -7.20
N LEU A 276 -15.22 30.80 -7.62
CA LEU A 276 -16.47 30.53 -8.35
C LEU A 276 -16.28 29.70 -9.62
N THR A 277 -15.14 29.86 -10.32
CA THR A 277 -14.87 29.13 -11.55
C THR A 277 -14.29 27.72 -11.33
N GLN A 278 -13.96 27.35 -10.09
CA GLN A 278 -13.36 26.07 -9.76
C GLN A 278 -14.43 25.03 -9.43
N LEU A 279 -14.94 24.42 -10.50
CA LEU A 279 -15.95 23.38 -10.45
C LEU A 279 -15.42 22.09 -11.12
N ASP A 280 -15.95 20.94 -10.73
CA ASP A 280 -15.76 19.68 -11.44
C ASP A 280 -16.72 19.56 -12.64
N ASP A 281 -16.59 18.47 -13.40
CA ASP A 281 -17.44 18.19 -14.57
C ASP A 281 -18.93 18.05 -14.21
N LYS A 282 -19.27 17.89 -12.92
CA LYS A 282 -20.63 17.79 -12.39
C LYS A 282 -21.11 19.10 -11.78
N GLY A 283 -20.35 20.19 -11.92
CA GLY A 283 -20.66 21.51 -11.39
C GLY A 283 -20.50 21.61 -9.86
N LYS A 284 -19.81 20.67 -9.21
CA LYS A 284 -19.51 20.73 -7.76
C LYS A 284 -18.23 21.52 -7.51
N PRO A 285 -18.14 22.27 -6.39
CA PRO A 285 -16.96 23.07 -6.09
C PRO A 285 -15.74 22.19 -5.82
N THR A 286 -14.64 22.49 -6.51
CA THR A 286 -13.33 21.85 -6.27
C THR A 286 -12.43 22.69 -5.37
N PHE A 287 -12.79 23.95 -5.10
CA PHE A 287 -12.14 24.79 -4.10
C PHE A 287 -13.01 24.96 -2.85
N ILE A 288 -12.53 24.50 -1.71
CA ILE A 288 -13.26 24.49 -0.44
C ILE A 288 -12.60 25.45 0.55
N VAL A 289 -13.40 26.31 1.15
CA VAL A 289 -12.95 27.20 2.24
C VAL A 289 -13.47 26.65 3.57
N ILE A 290 -12.53 26.30 4.46
CA ILE A 290 -12.82 25.88 5.84
C ILE A 290 -12.60 27.07 6.77
N THR A 291 -13.62 27.46 7.52
CA THR A 291 -13.61 28.61 8.43
C THR A 291 -14.34 28.31 9.73
N CYS A 292 -14.28 29.24 10.68
CA CYS A 292 -15.02 29.21 11.94
C CYS A 292 -15.64 30.58 12.24
N ASN A 293 -16.44 30.67 13.31
CA ASN A 293 -17.14 31.90 13.70
C ASN A 293 -16.20 33.10 13.94
N ASN A 294 -15.01 32.85 14.49
CA ASN A 294 -14.03 33.91 14.76
C ASN A 294 -13.46 34.54 13.48
N ASP A 295 -13.45 33.78 12.39
CA ASP A 295 -12.82 34.16 11.12
C ASP A 295 -13.83 34.60 10.05
N LEU A 296 -15.12 34.71 10.36
CA LEU A 296 -16.15 35.07 9.37
C LEU A 296 -15.88 36.40 8.67
N HIS A 297 -15.22 37.34 9.37
CA HIS A 297 -14.80 38.61 8.80
C HIS A 297 -13.85 38.46 7.60
N LEU A 298 -13.07 37.38 7.52
CA LEU A 298 -12.15 37.05 6.42
C LEU A 298 -12.86 36.50 5.17
N CYS A 299 -14.12 36.10 5.32
CA CYS A 299 -14.93 35.47 4.29
C CYS A 299 -16.10 36.35 3.80
N ARG A 300 -16.18 37.63 4.21
CA ARG A 300 -17.27 38.56 3.84
C ARG A 300 -17.49 38.68 2.34
N ASP A 301 -16.41 38.70 1.56
CA ASP A 301 -16.46 38.74 0.09
C ASP A 301 -17.06 37.47 -0.51
N LEU A 302 -16.79 36.30 0.09
CA LEU A 302 -17.34 35.02 -0.34
C LEU A 302 -18.86 34.97 -0.11
N PHE A 303 -19.31 35.41 1.08
CA PHE A 303 -20.72 35.50 1.41
C PHE A 303 -21.48 36.46 0.49
N ALA A 304 -20.91 37.64 0.20
CA ALA A 304 -21.50 38.60 -0.73
C ALA A 304 -21.68 38.01 -2.14
N GLN A 305 -20.82 37.09 -2.56
CA GLN A 305 -20.90 36.37 -3.84
C GLN A 305 -21.65 35.04 -3.75
N LYS A 306 -22.30 34.75 -2.61
CA LYS A 306 -23.04 33.50 -2.36
C LYS A 306 -22.18 32.24 -2.54
N ILE A 307 -20.90 32.33 -2.24
CA ILE A 307 -19.97 31.19 -2.22
C ILE A 307 -20.08 30.50 -0.86
N ASN A 308 -20.33 29.20 -0.87
CA ASN A 308 -20.38 28.41 0.35
C ASN A 308 -19.00 28.33 1.00
N VAL A 309 -18.98 28.52 2.31
CA VAL A 309 -17.83 28.23 3.18
C VAL A 309 -18.27 27.23 4.23
N TYR A 310 -17.35 26.42 4.72
CA TYR A 310 -17.66 25.26 5.53
C TYR A 310 -16.96 25.31 6.89
N ASN A 311 -17.54 24.68 7.90
CA ASN A 311 -16.84 24.45 9.17
C ASN A 311 -15.91 23.22 9.07
N ALA A 312 -15.13 22.95 10.12
CA ALA A 312 -14.18 21.83 10.16
C ALA A 312 -14.83 20.45 9.99
N GLU A 313 -16.12 20.29 10.30
CA GLU A 313 -16.82 19.01 10.18
C GLU A 313 -16.97 18.54 8.74
N PHE A 314 -16.92 19.45 7.76
CA PHE A 314 -16.82 19.08 6.35
C PHE A 314 -15.63 18.15 6.10
N VAL A 315 -14.49 18.43 6.74
CA VAL A 315 -13.30 17.59 6.65
C VAL A 315 -13.44 16.38 7.56
N LEU A 316 -13.71 16.59 8.86
CA LEU A 316 -13.64 15.51 9.85
C LEU A 316 -14.70 14.43 9.64
N THR A 317 -15.96 14.83 9.44
CA THR A 317 -17.03 13.88 9.16
C THR A 317 -16.92 13.35 7.73
N GLY A 318 -16.44 14.17 6.80
CA GLY A 318 -16.15 13.74 5.44
C GLY A 318 -15.15 12.58 5.38
N VAL A 319 -13.99 12.71 6.03
CA VAL A 319 -12.99 11.62 6.07
C VAL A 319 -13.43 10.44 6.92
N LEU A 320 -14.21 10.65 7.98
CA LEU A 320 -14.71 9.54 8.80
C LEU A 320 -15.66 8.65 8.01
N ARG A 321 -16.56 9.27 7.24
CA ARG A 321 -17.52 8.58 6.38
C ARG A 321 -16.94 8.21 5.01
N GLN A 322 -15.83 8.81 4.61
CA GLN A 322 -15.29 8.74 3.25
C GLN A 322 -16.33 9.17 2.20
N GLU A 323 -17.09 10.22 2.50
CA GLU A 323 -18.15 10.80 1.66
C GLU A 323 -18.17 12.32 1.82
N ILE A 324 -18.58 13.05 0.77
CA ILE A 324 -18.66 14.51 0.81
C ILE A 324 -20.10 14.96 0.83
N ASP A 325 -20.45 15.79 1.83
CA ASP A 325 -21.71 16.53 1.88
C ASP A 325 -21.46 18.03 1.73
N TYR A 326 -21.87 18.57 0.58
CA TYR A 326 -21.72 19.98 0.23
C TYR A 326 -22.75 20.91 0.90
N THR A 327 -23.64 20.37 1.73
CA THR A 327 -24.77 21.10 2.33
C THR A 327 -24.68 21.15 3.84
N MET A 328 -24.50 20.01 4.51
CA MET A 328 -24.64 19.84 5.97
C MET A 328 -23.73 20.75 6.81
N PHE A 329 -22.54 21.10 6.29
CA PHE A 329 -21.50 21.80 7.06
C PHE A 329 -21.26 23.24 6.62
N THR A 330 -22.17 23.79 5.82
CA THR A 330 -22.09 25.17 5.32
C THR A 330 -22.34 26.15 6.47
N ILE A 331 -21.51 27.18 6.59
CA ILE A 331 -21.76 28.28 7.53
C ILE A 331 -22.58 29.35 6.81
N THR A 332 -23.69 29.75 7.42
CA THR A 332 -24.51 30.88 6.99
C THR A 332 -24.25 32.07 7.90
N ILE A 333 -24.30 33.29 7.35
CA ILE A 333 -24.35 34.49 8.19
C ILE A 333 -25.78 34.58 8.76
N PRO A 334 -25.96 34.79 10.08
CA PRO A 334 -27.26 35.18 10.60
C PRO A 334 -27.67 36.51 9.95
N THR A 335 -28.81 36.50 9.25
CA THR A 335 -29.43 37.68 8.64
C THR A 335 -29.71 38.77 9.64
#